data_AF-A0A848Q701-F1
#
_entry.id   AF-A0A848Q701-F1
#
_cell.length_a   1.000
_cell.length_b   1.000
_cell.length_c   1.000
_cell.angle_alpha   90.00
_cell.angle_beta   90.00
_cell.angle_gamma   90.00
#
_symmetry.space_group_name_H-M   'P 1'
#
loop_
_entity.id
_entity.type
_entity.pdbx_description
1 polymer ?
#
loop_
_entity_poly.entity_id
_entity_poly.type
_entity_poly.pdbx_seq_one_letter_code
_entity_poly.pdbx_strand_id
1 'polypeptide(L)'
;MSEKQILSNEQFKEVYNALGVKNTLNSDFLYQAYVNAMEGAKTIAEANLFGRMVPINPVSLILYLVNEHGYFLDSHPDAIQEEIIVDEKYMQTIISIALDKYYTNEHLSYKSKTILSRFSPSISTLNTYLNFMLGILAKFPRNKPNETLVVDIMSKGFSMARAISDLLVSGFETEAFSTWRTLHEAECILLILTKHGKPVIDKYLTHMNYAMAFRGIAFDKAKT
;
A
#
# COMPACT_ATOMS: atom_id res chain seq x y z
N MET A 1 16.72 13.58 -25.50
CA MET A 1 16.17 13.29 -24.16
C MET A 1 14.77 13.85 -24.15
N SER A 2 13.74 13.01 -24.02
CA SER A 2 12.35 13.45 -24.25
C SER A 2 11.95 14.45 -23.16
N GLU A 3 11.52 15.63 -23.58
CA GLU A 3 10.69 16.51 -22.75
C GLU A 3 9.51 15.66 -22.27
N LYS A 4 9.41 15.39 -20.97
CA LYS A 4 8.24 14.72 -20.43
C LYS A 4 7.11 15.75 -20.42
N GLN A 5 6.28 15.62 -21.43
CA GLN A 5 5.13 16.46 -21.73
C GLN A 5 4.16 16.42 -20.54
N ILE A 6 3.80 17.60 -20.03
CA ILE A 6 2.66 17.78 -19.13
C ILE A 6 1.47 17.05 -19.76
N LEU A 7 0.75 16.24 -18.97
CA LEU A 7 -0.39 15.50 -19.49
C LEU A 7 -1.42 16.48 -20.08
N SER A 8 -1.99 16.13 -21.24
CA SER A 8 -3.12 16.89 -21.78
C SER A 8 -4.32 16.78 -20.83
N ASN A 9 -5.28 17.71 -20.94
CA ASN A 9 -6.50 17.67 -20.12
C ASN A 9 -7.25 16.32 -20.29
N GLU A 10 -7.28 15.79 -21.51
CA GLU A 10 -7.88 14.48 -21.81
C GLU A 10 -7.15 13.35 -21.08
N GLN A 11 -5.82 13.30 -21.17
CA GLN A 11 -5.00 12.29 -20.46
C GLN A 11 -5.14 12.42 -18.94
N PHE A 12 -5.21 13.64 -18.42
CA PHE A 12 -5.47 13.89 -17.01
C PHE A 12 -6.84 13.35 -16.60
N LYS A 13 -7.90 13.60 -17.39
CA LYS A 13 -9.25 13.11 -17.12
C LYS A 13 -9.33 11.58 -17.15
N GLU A 14 -8.61 10.92 -18.06
CA GLU A 14 -8.49 9.46 -18.06
C GLU A 14 -7.87 8.94 -16.76
N VAL A 15 -6.77 9.53 -16.31
CA VAL A 15 -6.13 9.18 -15.03
C VAL A 15 -7.08 9.46 -13.86
N TYR A 16 -7.69 10.63 -13.83
CA TYR A 16 -8.64 11.05 -12.80
C TYR A 16 -9.81 10.06 -12.66
N ASN A 17 -10.38 9.62 -13.78
CA ASN A 17 -11.47 8.65 -13.79
C ASN A 17 -10.99 7.24 -13.38
N ALA A 18 -9.82 6.81 -13.86
CA ALA A 18 -9.25 5.51 -13.52
C ALA A 18 -8.90 5.39 -12.02
N LEU A 19 -8.60 6.51 -11.37
CA LEU A 19 -8.30 6.58 -9.94
C LEU A 19 -9.54 6.50 -9.03
N GLY A 20 -10.76 6.50 -9.60
CA GLY A 20 -12.00 6.40 -8.83
C GLY A 20 -12.22 7.61 -7.90
N VAL A 21 -11.74 8.78 -8.31
CA VAL A 21 -11.89 10.02 -7.55
C VAL A 21 -13.37 10.36 -7.39
N LYS A 22 -13.77 10.89 -6.21
CA LYS A 22 -15.16 11.32 -5.98
C LYS A 22 -15.56 12.33 -7.08
N ASN A 23 -16.68 12.07 -7.76
CA ASN A 23 -17.23 12.97 -8.79
C ASN A 23 -17.59 14.37 -8.26
N THR A 24 -17.57 14.57 -6.94
CA THR A 24 -17.79 15.86 -6.29
C THR A 24 -16.61 16.81 -6.41
N LEU A 25 -15.41 16.34 -6.75
CA LEU A 25 -14.24 17.21 -6.90
C LEU A 25 -14.20 17.84 -8.30
N ASN A 26 -13.85 19.13 -8.35
CA ASN A 26 -13.79 19.88 -9.60
C ASN A 26 -12.54 19.48 -10.40
N SER A 27 -12.74 18.75 -11.50
CA SER A 27 -11.65 18.23 -12.33
C SER A 27 -10.84 19.31 -13.03
N ASP A 28 -11.49 20.42 -13.41
CA ASP A 28 -10.82 21.48 -14.17
C ASP A 28 -9.90 22.31 -13.25
N PHE A 29 -10.34 22.59 -12.02
CA PHE A 29 -9.48 23.16 -10.98
C PHE A 29 -8.26 22.27 -10.71
N LEU A 30 -8.47 20.96 -10.53
CA LEU A 30 -7.39 20.02 -10.26
C LEU A 30 -6.42 19.86 -11.44
N TYR A 31 -6.91 19.97 -12.67
CA TYR A 31 -6.05 20.03 -13.85
C TYR A 31 -5.17 21.28 -13.86
N GLN A 32 -5.74 22.46 -13.57
CA GLN A 32 -4.97 23.70 -13.46
C GLN A 32 -3.95 23.63 -12.33
N ALA A 33 -4.33 23.10 -11.16
CA ALA A 33 -3.40 22.87 -10.07
C ALA A 33 -2.26 21.91 -10.46
N TYR A 34 -2.55 20.87 -11.25
CA TYR A 34 -1.54 19.96 -11.78
C TYR A 34 -0.56 20.64 -12.74
N VAL A 35 -1.06 21.44 -13.69
CA VAL A 35 -0.22 22.19 -14.63
C VAL A 35 0.71 23.14 -13.87
N ASN A 36 0.15 23.94 -12.95
CA ASN A 36 0.92 24.88 -12.15
C ASN A 36 1.93 24.16 -11.22
N ALA A 37 1.57 23.01 -10.65
CA ALA A 37 2.49 22.21 -9.85
C ALA A 37 3.65 21.64 -10.69
N MET A 38 3.39 21.19 -11.92
CA MET A 38 4.44 20.73 -12.83
C MET A 38 5.41 21.86 -13.21
N GLU A 39 4.90 23.08 -13.39
CA GLU A 39 5.73 24.27 -13.61
C GLU A 39 6.58 24.61 -12.38
N GLY A 40 5.97 24.68 -11.18
CA GLY A 40 6.69 24.94 -9.94
C GLY A 40 7.77 23.89 -9.65
N ALA A 41 7.47 22.62 -9.95
CA ALA A 41 8.42 21.51 -9.81
C ALA A 41 9.60 21.60 -10.79
N LYS A 42 9.39 22.18 -11.99
CA LYS A 42 10.47 22.49 -12.94
C LYS A 42 11.43 23.52 -12.35
N THR A 43 10.90 24.58 -11.74
CA THR A 43 11.72 25.60 -11.06
C THR A 43 12.54 25.01 -9.91
N ILE A 44 11.95 24.11 -9.12
CA ILE A 44 12.65 23.41 -8.04
C ILE A 44 13.77 22.50 -8.58
N ALA A 45 13.52 21.82 -9.69
CA ALA A 45 14.50 20.96 -10.35
C ALA A 45 15.67 21.78 -10.94
N GLU A 46 15.38 22.92 -11.57
CA GLU A 46 16.38 23.85 -12.12
C GLU A 46 17.24 24.48 -11.02
N ALA A 47 16.66 24.79 -9.87
CA ALA A 47 17.37 25.29 -8.70
C ALA A 47 18.29 24.23 -8.05
N ASN A 48 18.24 22.96 -8.51
CA ASN A 48 19.02 21.83 -8.02
C ASN A 48 18.99 21.68 -6.49
N LEU A 49 17.87 22.04 -5.86
CA LEU A 49 17.69 22.07 -4.40
C LEU A 49 17.96 20.71 -3.73
N PHE A 50 17.83 19.62 -4.48
CA PHE A 50 18.02 18.24 -4.00
C PHE A 50 19.26 17.55 -4.56
N GLY A 51 20.14 18.27 -5.26
CA GLY A 51 21.42 17.76 -5.78
C GLY A 51 21.32 16.69 -6.88
N ARG A 52 20.10 16.30 -7.29
CA ARG A 52 19.81 15.39 -8.40
C ARG A 52 18.52 15.84 -9.08
N MET A 53 18.52 15.86 -10.41
CA MET A 53 17.30 16.07 -11.19
C MET A 53 16.43 14.82 -11.04
N VAL A 54 15.33 14.93 -10.29
CA VAL A 54 14.43 13.78 -10.06
C VAL A 54 13.24 13.89 -11.01
N PRO A 55 13.01 12.90 -11.90
CA PRO A 55 11.89 12.94 -12.82
C PRO A 55 10.58 12.82 -12.04
N ILE A 56 9.66 13.75 -12.29
CA ILE A 56 8.34 13.75 -11.66
C ILE A 56 7.50 12.60 -12.25
N ASN A 57 6.82 11.85 -11.39
CA ASN A 57 5.75 10.95 -11.79
C ASN A 57 4.42 11.73 -11.79
N PRO A 58 3.83 12.03 -12.97
CA PRO A 58 2.59 12.81 -13.05
C PRO A 58 1.45 12.21 -12.25
N VAL A 59 1.31 10.88 -12.27
CA VAL A 59 0.20 10.19 -11.59
C VAL A 59 0.29 10.35 -10.08
N SER A 60 1.48 10.21 -9.51
CA SER A 60 1.71 10.42 -8.07
C SER A 60 1.40 11.86 -7.65
N LEU A 61 1.83 12.85 -8.44
CA LEU A 61 1.55 14.26 -8.15
C LEU A 61 0.04 14.57 -8.22
N ILE A 62 -0.66 14.03 -9.23
CA ILE A 62 -2.12 14.14 -9.34
C ILE A 62 -2.80 13.55 -8.10
N LEU A 63 -2.35 12.38 -7.64
CA LEU A 63 -2.88 11.74 -6.44
C LEU A 63 -2.71 12.62 -5.20
N TYR A 64 -1.55 13.24 -5.00
CA TYR A 64 -1.38 14.18 -3.88
C TYR A 64 -2.36 15.36 -4.00
N LEU A 65 -2.45 16.02 -5.16
CA LEU A 65 -3.35 17.16 -5.37
C LEU A 65 -4.83 16.81 -5.11
N VAL A 66 -5.29 15.69 -5.67
CA VAL A 66 -6.66 15.20 -5.49
C VAL A 66 -6.97 14.93 -4.02
N ASN A 67 -6.07 14.24 -3.31
CA ASN A 67 -6.29 13.89 -1.92
C ASN A 67 -6.21 15.12 -0.99
N GLU A 68 -5.33 16.09 -1.26
CA GLU A 68 -5.30 17.33 -0.49
C GLU A 68 -6.57 18.16 -0.68
N HIS A 69 -7.05 18.30 -1.92
CA HIS A 69 -8.29 19.01 -2.20
C HIS A 69 -9.51 18.32 -1.56
N GLY A 70 -9.59 16.99 -1.72
CA GLY A 70 -10.65 16.19 -1.10
C GLY A 70 -10.63 16.28 0.42
N TYR A 71 -9.45 16.15 1.04
CA TYR A 71 -9.28 16.30 2.49
C TYR A 71 -9.70 17.67 2.99
N PHE A 72 -9.35 18.73 2.25
CA PHE A 72 -9.72 20.09 2.63
C PHE A 72 -11.24 20.29 2.66
N LEU A 73 -11.95 19.83 1.63
CA LEU A 73 -13.42 19.93 1.56
C LEU A 73 -14.10 19.04 2.61
N ASP A 74 -13.61 17.81 2.81
CA ASP A 74 -14.13 16.92 3.85
C ASP A 74 -13.91 17.50 5.27
N SER A 75 -12.84 18.30 5.46
CA SER A 75 -12.51 18.97 6.73
C SER A 75 -13.21 20.31 6.94
N HIS A 76 -13.80 20.90 5.90
CA HIS A 76 -14.53 22.17 5.95
C HIS A 76 -15.91 22.02 5.28
N PRO A 77 -16.89 21.37 5.95
CA PRO A 77 -18.19 21.07 5.35
C PRO A 77 -18.99 22.31 4.96
N ASP A 78 -18.75 23.45 5.62
CA ASP A 78 -19.41 24.72 5.34
C ASP A 78 -18.78 25.48 4.16
N ALA A 79 -17.66 24.99 3.64
CA ALA A 79 -16.92 25.69 2.61
C ALA A 79 -17.50 25.39 1.22
N ILE A 80 -17.84 26.46 0.50
CA ILE A 80 -18.43 26.38 -0.84
C ILE A 80 -17.30 26.20 -1.86
N GLN A 81 -17.24 25.04 -2.50
CA GLN A 81 -16.15 24.68 -3.40
C GLN A 81 -15.98 25.70 -4.53
N GLU A 82 -17.07 26.23 -5.08
CA GLU A 82 -17.06 27.24 -6.13
C GLU A 82 -16.38 28.55 -5.71
N GLU A 83 -16.45 28.93 -4.43
CA GLU A 83 -15.79 30.13 -3.92
C GLU A 83 -14.29 29.89 -3.69
N ILE A 84 -13.95 28.69 -3.24
CA ILE A 84 -12.59 28.30 -2.86
C ILE A 84 -11.70 28.09 -4.10
N ILE A 85 -12.22 27.46 -5.15
CA ILE A 85 -11.43 27.18 -6.37
C ILE A 85 -11.00 28.44 -7.13
N VAL A 86 -11.69 29.56 -6.88
CA VAL A 86 -11.37 30.88 -7.47
C VAL A 86 -10.32 31.62 -6.64
N ASP A 87 -10.09 31.21 -5.39
CA ASP A 87 -9.05 31.79 -4.54
C ASP A 87 -7.65 31.32 -4.98
N GLU A 88 -6.89 32.24 -5.58
CA GLU A 88 -5.50 31.99 -5.97
C GLU A 88 -4.62 31.56 -4.78
N LYS A 89 -4.88 32.08 -3.57
CA LYS A 89 -4.10 31.69 -2.39
C LYS A 89 -4.35 30.23 -2.03
N TYR A 90 -5.59 29.78 -2.14
CA TYR A 90 -5.93 28.38 -1.93
C TYR A 90 -5.23 27.48 -2.94
N MET A 91 -5.27 27.86 -4.23
CA MET A 91 -4.58 27.11 -5.29
C MET A 91 -3.09 26.98 -5.00
N GLN A 92 -2.41 28.08 -4.67
CA GLN A 92 -0.99 28.07 -4.31
C GLN A 92 -0.71 27.22 -3.07
N THR A 93 -1.60 27.24 -2.08
CA THR A 93 -1.47 26.44 -0.86
C THR A 93 -1.51 24.94 -1.17
N ILE A 94 -2.51 24.49 -1.95
CA ILE A 94 -2.62 23.07 -2.34
C ILE A 94 -1.41 22.62 -3.15
N ILE A 95 -0.98 23.44 -4.11
CA ILE A 95 0.20 23.14 -4.94
C ILE A 95 1.44 22.98 -4.06
N SER A 96 1.68 23.94 -3.16
CA SER A 96 2.83 23.91 -2.26
C SER A 96 2.83 22.67 -1.37
N ILE A 97 1.68 22.32 -0.77
CA ILE A 97 1.56 21.13 0.09
C ILE A 97 1.77 19.84 -0.71
N ALA A 98 1.15 19.74 -1.90
CA ALA A 98 1.29 18.56 -2.74
C ALA A 98 2.72 18.36 -3.23
N LEU A 99 3.42 19.43 -3.62
CA LEU A 99 4.82 19.38 -4.01
C LEU A 99 5.72 19.00 -2.84
N ASP A 100 5.55 19.61 -1.67
CA ASP A 100 6.34 19.28 -0.48
C ASP A 100 6.18 17.79 -0.09
N LYS A 101 4.94 17.30 -0.05
CA LYS A 101 4.64 15.88 0.18
C LYS A 101 5.25 14.98 -0.90
N TYR A 102 5.13 15.35 -2.18
CA TYR A 102 5.70 14.58 -3.28
C TYR A 102 7.22 14.46 -3.15
N TYR A 103 7.94 15.57 -3.02
CA TYR A 103 9.40 15.54 -2.91
C TYR A 103 9.85 14.84 -1.63
N THR A 104 9.18 15.10 -0.51
CA THR A 104 9.53 14.48 0.77
C THR A 104 9.30 12.98 0.74
N ASN A 105 8.13 12.51 0.32
CA ASN A 105 7.76 11.10 0.41
C ASN A 105 8.30 10.25 -0.74
N GLU A 106 8.46 10.80 -1.94
CA GLU A 106 8.94 10.03 -3.10
C GLU A 106 10.46 10.09 -3.26
N HIS A 107 11.11 11.15 -2.75
CA HIS A 107 12.53 11.40 -3.04
C HIS A 107 13.41 11.55 -1.80
N LEU A 108 12.88 12.12 -0.71
CA LEU A 108 13.61 12.31 0.55
C LEU A 108 13.16 11.36 1.66
N SER A 109 12.28 10.40 1.35
CA SER A 109 11.71 9.50 2.36
C SER A 109 12.85 8.84 3.12
N TYR A 110 12.81 8.95 4.44
CA TYR A 110 13.79 8.27 5.28
C TYR A 110 13.64 6.77 5.06
N LYS A 111 14.60 6.17 4.36
CA LYS A 111 14.76 4.73 4.28
C LYS A 111 16.01 4.41 5.08
N SER A 112 15.88 3.53 6.07
CA SER A 112 17.08 2.88 6.61
C SER A 112 17.81 2.20 5.44
N LYS A 113 19.14 2.09 5.50
CA LYS A 113 19.98 1.58 4.40
C LYS A 113 19.32 0.36 3.74
N THR A 114 18.78 0.55 2.54
CA THR A 114 18.18 -0.54 1.78
C THR A 114 19.28 -1.52 1.41
N ILE A 115 19.21 -2.74 1.95
CA ILE A 115 20.26 -3.74 1.78
C ILE A 115 20.27 -4.28 0.33
N LEU A 116 19.09 -4.39 -0.31
CA LEU A 116 18.94 -4.93 -1.67
C LEU A 116 17.79 -4.28 -2.44
N SER A 117 17.99 -4.04 -3.74
CA SER A 117 16.95 -3.54 -4.66
C SER A 117 15.89 -4.62 -4.93
N ARG A 118 14.63 -4.21 -5.15
CA ARG A 118 13.55 -5.10 -5.62
C ARG A 118 13.87 -5.81 -6.94
N PHE A 119 14.75 -5.19 -7.74
CA PHE A 119 15.21 -5.71 -9.02
C PHE A 119 16.42 -6.63 -8.89
N SER A 120 16.94 -6.84 -7.67
CA SER A 120 18.01 -7.81 -7.47
C SER A 120 17.52 -9.21 -7.87
N PRO A 121 18.34 -10.03 -8.55
CA PRO A 121 17.94 -11.36 -8.99
C PRO A 121 17.41 -12.24 -7.85
N SER A 122 18.04 -12.18 -6.68
CA SER A 122 17.63 -12.98 -5.52
C SER A 122 16.23 -12.62 -5.03
N ILE A 123 15.93 -11.33 -4.89
CA ILE A 123 14.63 -10.84 -4.41
C ILE A 123 13.53 -11.07 -5.45
N SER A 124 13.79 -10.72 -6.71
CA SER A 124 12.82 -10.90 -7.79
C SER A 124 12.48 -12.37 -8.03
N THR A 125 13.48 -13.27 -7.96
CA THR A 125 13.26 -14.72 -8.06
C THR A 125 12.44 -15.24 -6.89
N LEU A 126 12.81 -14.88 -5.64
CA LEU A 126 12.06 -15.26 -4.44
C LEU A 126 10.60 -14.82 -4.55
N ASN A 127 10.35 -13.55 -4.89
CA ASN A 127 9.00 -13.02 -5.02
C ASN A 127 8.19 -13.69 -6.13
N THR A 128 8.84 -14.08 -7.23
CA THR A 128 8.19 -14.84 -8.29
C THR A 128 7.68 -16.19 -7.77
N TYR A 129 8.51 -16.94 -7.05
CA TYR A 129 8.10 -18.21 -6.43
C TYR A 129 7.03 -18.04 -5.36
N LEU A 130 7.15 -17.02 -4.50
CA LEU A 130 6.14 -16.74 -3.47
C LEU A 130 4.78 -16.42 -4.11
N ASN A 131 4.75 -15.59 -5.15
CA ASN A 131 3.52 -15.28 -5.89
C ASN A 131 2.94 -16.51 -6.59
N PHE A 132 3.79 -17.34 -7.18
CA PHE A 132 3.37 -18.61 -7.79
C PHE A 132 2.72 -19.54 -6.77
N MET A 133 3.35 -19.75 -5.61
CA MET A 133 2.80 -20.59 -4.53
C MET A 133 1.48 -20.04 -4.00
N LEU A 134 1.38 -18.73 -3.78
CA LEU A 134 0.13 -18.08 -3.37
C LEU A 134 -0.97 -18.26 -4.43
N GLY A 135 -0.63 -18.17 -5.72
CA GLY A 135 -1.55 -18.43 -6.82
C GLY A 135 -2.04 -19.87 -6.88
N ILE A 136 -1.21 -20.86 -6.54
CA ILE A 136 -1.62 -22.25 -6.39
C ILE A 136 -2.56 -22.40 -5.19
N LEU A 137 -2.16 -21.90 -4.02
CA LEU A 137 -2.92 -22.04 -2.77
C LEU A 137 -4.28 -21.35 -2.83
N ALA A 138 -4.42 -20.28 -3.62
CA ALA A 138 -5.69 -19.60 -3.85
C ALA A 138 -6.75 -20.47 -4.57
N LYS A 139 -6.34 -21.55 -5.25
CA LYS A 139 -7.26 -22.48 -5.94
C LYS A 139 -7.92 -23.48 -5.01
N PHE A 140 -7.39 -23.65 -3.80
CA PHE A 140 -7.96 -24.55 -2.83
C PHE A 140 -9.13 -23.88 -2.08
N PRO A 141 -10.17 -24.63 -1.70
CA PRO A 141 -11.23 -24.10 -0.85
C PRO A 141 -10.64 -23.57 0.46
N ARG A 142 -11.23 -22.49 0.97
CA ARG A 142 -10.83 -21.81 2.20
C ARG A 142 -11.97 -21.80 3.21
N ASN A 143 -11.64 -21.46 4.47
CA ASN A 143 -12.62 -21.19 5.53
C ASN A 143 -13.46 -22.40 5.96
N LYS A 144 -12.93 -23.62 5.78
CA LYS A 144 -13.45 -24.83 6.42
C LYS A 144 -12.35 -25.44 7.29
N PRO A 145 -12.18 -24.97 8.54
CA PRO A 145 -11.02 -25.34 9.36
C PRO A 145 -10.78 -26.85 9.47
N ASN A 146 -11.84 -27.66 9.51
CA ASN A 146 -11.73 -29.13 9.57
C ASN A 146 -11.14 -29.78 8.29
N GLU A 147 -11.19 -29.09 7.16
CA GLU A 147 -10.77 -29.60 5.84
C GLU A 147 -9.55 -28.83 5.30
N THR A 148 -9.41 -27.55 5.63
CA THR A 148 -8.50 -26.62 4.96
C THR A 148 -7.41 -26.04 5.87
N LEU A 149 -7.35 -26.42 7.16
CA LEU A 149 -6.44 -25.81 8.14
C LEU A 149 -4.98 -25.72 7.67
N VAL A 150 -4.46 -26.81 7.08
CA VAL A 150 -3.08 -26.85 6.58
C VAL A 150 -2.89 -25.85 5.44
N VAL A 151 -3.83 -25.80 4.49
CA VAL A 151 -3.81 -24.87 3.35
C VAL A 151 -3.92 -23.42 3.83
N ASP A 152 -4.75 -23.16 4.83
CA ASP A 152 -4.97 -21.83 5.41
C ASP A 152 -3.70 -21.32 6.10
N ILE A 153 -3.03 -22.17 6.90
CA ILE A 153 -1.78 -21.82 7.57
C ILE A 153 -0.63 -21.68 6.56
N MET A 154 -0.55 -22.56 5.55
CA MET A 154 0.43 -22.42 4.46
C MET A 154 0.24 -21.11 3.70
N SER A 155 -0.99 -20.76 3.33
CA SER A 155 -1.30 -19.51 2.64
C SER A 155 -0.83 -18.31 3.45
N LYS A 156 -1.13 -18.31 4.75
CA LYS A 156 -0.68 -17.27 5.69
C LYS A 156 0.85 -17.20 5.75
N GLY A 157 1.54 -18.35 5.84
CA GLY A 157 3.01 -18.41 5.83
C GLY A 157 3.63 -17.82 4.57
N PHE A 158 3.16 -18.22 3.38
CA PHE A 158 3.66 -17.65 2.12
C PHE A 158 3.36 -16.15 1.97
N SER A 159 2.21 -15.68 2.48
CA SER A 159 1.90 -14.25 2.53
C SER A 159 2.85 -13.49 3.46
N MET A 160 3.20 -14.05 4.62
CA MET A 160 4.20 -13.46 5.53
C MET A 160 5.58 -13.42 4.90
N ALA A 161 6.02 -14.49 4.22
CA ALA A 161 7.29 -14.50 3.50
C ALA A 161 7.36 -13.41 2.41
N ARG A 162 6.26 -13.18 1.69
CA ARG A 162 6.16 -12.09 0.71
C ARG A 162 6.27 -10.72 1.37
N ALA A 163 5.55 -10.52 2.48
CA ALA A 163 5.60 -9.28 3.26
C ALA A 163 7.01 -9.00 3.80
N ILE A 164 7.71 -10.02 4.32
CA ILE A 164 9.11 -9.90 4.78
C ILE A 164 10.00 -9.40 3.64
N SER A 165 9.85 -9.95 2.43
CA SER A 165 10.62 -9.48 1.27
C SER A 165 10.36 -8.00 0.96
N ASP A 166 9.10 -7.55 1.00
CA ASP A 166 8.74 -6.15 0.75
C ASP A 166 9.28 -5.20 1.84
N LEU A 167 9.24 -5.63 3.10
CA LEU A 167 9.77 -4.87 4.23
C LEU A 167 11.29 -4.71 4.12
N LEU A 168 12.02 -5.78 3.79
CA LEU A 168 13.47 -5.73 3.60
C LEU A 168 13.87 -4.83 2.43
N VAL A 169 13.15 -4.89 1.31
CA VAL A 169 13.35 -3.99 0.15
C VAL A 169 13.07 -2.53 0.52
N SER A 170 12.11 -2.31 1.41
CA SER A 170 11.74 -0.96 1.86
C SER A 170 12.65 -0.41 2.98
N GLY A 171 13.57 -1.22 3.50
CA GLY A 171 14.46 -0.83 4.60
C GLY A 171 13.81 -0.94 5.99
N PHE A 172 12.75 -1.72 6.15
CA PHE A 172 12.07 -1.97 7.43
C PHE A 172 12.57 -3.29 8.04
N GLU A 173 13.84 -3.34 8.44
CA GLU A 173 14.50 -4.56 8.95
C GLU A 173 13.86 -5.07 10.24
N THR A 174 13.52 -4.19 11.17
CA THR A 174 12.96 -4.57 12.48
C THR A 174 11.58 -5.19 12.33
N GLU A 175 10.76 -4.61 11.45
CA GLU A 175 9.44 -5.09 11.09
C GLU A 175 9.52 -6.41 10.32
N ALA A 176 10.48 -6.52 9.40
CA ALA A 176 10.75 -7.77 8.69
C ALA A 176 11.13 -8.89 9.68
N PHE A 177 11.99 -8.60 10.65
CA PHE A 177 12.40 -9.55 11.68
C PHE A 177 11.23 -9.95 12.60
N SER A 178 10.38 -9.00 13.00
CA SER A 178 9.17 -9.29 13.76
C SER A 178 8.21 -10.20 12.99
N THR A 179 8.01 -9.91 11.70
CA THR A 179 7.17 -10.73 10.82
C THR A 179 7.74 -12.13 10.61
N TRP A 180 9.07 -12.25 10.52
CA TRP A 180 9.76 -13.53 10.41
C TRP A 180 9.50 -14.46 11.61
N ARG A 181 9.44 -13.93 12.84
CA ARG A 181 9.07 -14.75 14.01
C ARG A 181 7.68 -15.36 13.86
N THR A 182 6.72 -14.58 13.36
CA THR A 182 5.35 -15.07 13.13
C THR A 182 5.30 -16.11 12.00
N LEU A 183 6.12 -15.95 10.96
CA LEU A 183 6.30 -16.95 9.92
C LEU A 183 6.85 -18.27 10.49
N HIS A 184 7.90 -18.19 11.31
CA HIS A 184 8.50 -19.34 11.97
C HIS A 184 7.51 -20.06 12.89
N GLU A 185 6.66 -19.32 13.62
CA GLU A 185 5.56 -19.90 14.38
C GLU A 185 4.58 -20.67 13.49
N ALA A 186 4.20 -20.10 12.34
CA ALA A 186 3.32 -20.78 11.39
C ALA A 186 3.94 -22.07 10.83
N GLU A 187 5.25 -22.06 10.53
CA GLU A 187 6.01 -23.24 10.12
C GLU A 187 6.00 -24.32 11.22
N CYS A 188 6.29 -23.94 12.47
CA CYS A 188 6.26 -24.86 13.61
C CYS A 188 4.89 -25.50 13.80
N ILE A 189 3.80 -24.72 13.66
CA ILE A 189 2.43 -25.24 13.72
C ILE A 189 2.21 -26.24 12.58
N LEU A 190 2.59 -25.92 11.35
CA LEU A 190 2.45 -26.82 10.20
C LEU A 190 3.20 -28.13 10.42
N LEU A 191 4.44 -28.09 10.91
CA LEU A 191 5.24 -29.28 11.21
C LEU A 191 4.55 -30.18 12.23
N ILE A 192 3.99 -29.61 13.30
CA ILE A 192 3.28 -30.37 14.34
C ILE A 192 1.99 -30.99 13.77
N LEU A 193 1.18 -30.21 13.05
CA LEU A 193 -0.09 -30.66 12.49
C LEU A 193 0.12 -31.77 11.44
N THR A 194 1.11 -31.62 10.57
CA THR A 194 1.42 -32.60 9.53
C THR A 194 2.05 -33.88 10.09
N LYS A 195 2.89 -33.77 11.12
CA LYS A 195 3.53 -34.93 11.77
C LYS A 195 2.56 -35.78 12.57
N HIS A 196 1.62 -35.16 13.27
CA HIS A 196 0.73 -35.85 14.22
C HIS A 196 -0.72 -36.02 13.72
N GLY A 197 -1.09 -35.34 12.62
CA GLY A 197 -2.36 -35.53 11.92
C GLY A 197 -3.59 -35.18 12.76
N LYS A 198 -4.69 -35.88 12.47
CA LYS A 198 -6.05 -35.56 12.97
C LYS A 198 -6.16 -35.35 14.48
N PRO A 199 -5.55 -36.19 15.37
CA PRO A 199 -5.68 -36.00 16.82
C PRO A 199 -5.16 -34.64 17.32
N VAL A 200 -4.12 -34.10 16.69
CA VAL A 200 -3.56 -32.79 17.07
C VAL A 200 -4.29 -31.65 16.37
N ILE A 201 -4.74 -31.86 15.12
CA ILE A 201 -5.60 -30.92 14.41
C ILE A 201 -6.87 -30.63 15.22
N ASP A 202 -7.57 -31.66 15.69
CA ASP A 202 -8.83 -31.51 16.44
C ASP A 202 -8.63 -30.72 17.74
N LYS A 203 -7.52 -30.99 18.46
CA LYS A 203 -7.13 -30.22 19.66
C LYS A 203 -6.76 -28.78 19.33
N TYR A 204 -6.05 -28.55 18.24
CA TYR A 204 -5.66 -27.21 17.78
C TYR A 204 -6.90 -26.37 17.43
N LEU A 205 -7.88 -26.95 16.74
CA LEU A 205 -9.14 -26.28 16.43
C LEU A 205 -9.95 -25.96 17.70
N THR A 206 -9.95 -26.86 18.68
CA THR A 206 -10.55 -26.60 20.00
C THR A 206 -9.88 -25.40 20.68
N HIS A 207 -8.55 -25.32 20.63
CA HIS A 207 -7.81 -24.17 21.17
C HIS A 207 -8.13 -22.86 20.45
N MET A 208 -8.24 -22.88 19.12
CA MET A 208 -8.66 -21.71 18.33
C MET A 208 -10.06 -21.22 18.73
N ASN A 209 -11.01 -22.15 18.90
CA ASN A 209 -12.37 -21.82 19.33
C ASN A 209 -12.38 -21.20 20.72
N TYR A 210 -11.58 -21.74 21.66
CA TYR A 210 -11.44 -21.16 22.99
C TYR A 210 -10.91 -19.72 22.93
N ALA A 211 -9.91 -19.45 22.09
CA ALA A 211 -9.36 -18.11 21.91
C ALA A 211 -10.40 -17.13 21.31
N MET A 212 -11.22 -17.58 20.36
CA MET A 212 -12.30 -16.76 19.79
C MET A 212 -13.41 -16.47 20.82
N ALA A 213 -13.79 -17.46 21.62
CA ALA A 213 -14.77 -17.30 22.70
C ALA A 213 -14.26 -16.34 23.78
N PHE A 214 -12.97 -16.41 24.14
CA PHE A 214 -12.36 -15.49 25.10
C PHE A 214 -12.35 -14.03 24.60
N ARG A 215 -12.22 -13.82 23.29
CA ARG A 215 -12.28 -12.50 22.65
C ARG A 215 -13.71 -11.99 22.40
N GLY A 216 -14.73 -12.73 22.83
CA GLY A 216 -16.14 -12.34 22.65
C GLY A 216 -16.67 -12.45 21.22
N ILE A 217 -15.96 -13.15 20.33
CA ILE A 217 -16.31 -13.29 18.90
C ILE A 217 -17.26 -14.48 18.69
N ALA A 218 -17.24 -15.48 19.57
CA ALA A 218 -18.12 -16.65 19.53
C ALA A 218 -18.93 -16.79 20.83
N PHE A 219 -20.23 -17.13 20.70
CA PHE A 219 -21.21 -17.10 21.80
C PHE A 219 -21.27 -18.35 22.68
N ASP A 220 -20.52 -19.42 22.40
CA ASP A 220 -20.70 -20.65 23.16
C ASP A 220 -19.38 -21.40 23.41
N LYS A 221 -19.01 -21.53 24.68
CA LYS A 221 -17.87 -22.34 25.15
C LYS A 221 -18.16 -23.85 25.09
N ALA A 222 -19.39 -24.25 24.76
CA ALA A 222 -19.86 -25.63 24.85
C ALA A 222 -20.60 -26.16 23.60
N LYS A 223 -20.69 -25.40 22.50
CA LYS A 223 -21.21 -25.92 21.22
C LYS A 223 -20.10 -26.17 20.21
N THR A 224 -19.58 -27.39 20.30
CA THR A 224 -18.89 -28.12 19.24
C THR A 224 -19.60 -29.45 19.10
#